data_AF-A0A5C5SAJ0-F1
#
_entry.id   AF-A0A5C5SAJ0-F1
#
_cell.length_a   1.000
_cell.length_b   1.000
_cell.length_c   1.000
_cell.angle_alpha   90.00
_cell.angle_beta   90.00
_cell.angle_gamma   90.00
#
_symmetry.space_group_name_H-M   'P 1'
#
loop_
_entity.id
_entity.type
_entity.pdbx_description
1 polymer ?
#
loop_
_entity_poly.entity_id
_entity_poly.type
_entity_poly.pdbx_seq_one_letter_code
_entity_poly.pdbx_strand_id
1 'polypeptide(L)'
;MPIGFILLPYLITKKKSLLSESVETSFNIKSMILLAVSLFLADLLFFKTGESFNQLIIATSEEFLFRYLVYNILRHSMTKWQSIVINSLLFALVLHLNYDVVDNLLLRFPLALLFSYLSQRFGLQYAIASHWLYNLTVIKFGF
;
A
#
# COMPACT_ATOMS: atom_id res chain seq x y z
N MET A 1 4.37 -12.11 -10.29
CA MET A 1 3.10 -11.80 -9.58
C MET A 1 2.72 -10.31 -9.51
N PRO A 2 3.61 -9.30 -9.41
CA PRO A 2 3.18 -7.91 -9.12
C PRO A 2 2.47 -7.19 -10.28
N ILE A 3 2.94 -7.37 -11.51
CA ILE A 3 2.42 -6.64 -12.69
C ILE A 3 0.95 -7.00 -12.97
N GLY A 4 0.57 -8.27 -12.85
CA GLY A 4 -0.83 -8.70 -12.98
C GLY A 4 -1.72 -8.13 -11.88
N PHE A 5 -1.18 -7.93 -10.68
CA PHE A 5 -1.87 -7.34 -9.52
C PHE A 5 -2.13 -5.83 -9.67
N ILE A 6 -1.34 -5.14 -10.50
CA ILE A 6 -1.54 -3.73 -10.83
C ILE A 6 -2.40 -3.59 -12.09
N LEU A 7 -2.00 -4.25 -13.18
CA LEU A 7 -2.59 -4.02 -14.51
C LEU A 7 -4.02 -4.55 -14.60
N LEU A 8 -4.28 -5.76 -14.11
CA LEU A 8 -5.59 -6.39 -14.29
C LEU A 8 -6.69 -5.65 -13.53
N PRO A 9 -6.52 -5.28 -12.25
CA PRO A 9 -7.50 -4.44 -11.56
C PRO A 9 -7.67 -3.08 -12.23
N TYR A 10 -6.58 -2.43 -12.65
CA TYR A 10 -6.66 -1.13 -13.34
C TYR A 10 -7.46 -1.20 -14.65
N LEU A 11 -7.19 -2.20 -15.50
CA LEU A 11 -7.89 -2.40 -16.76
C LEU A 11 -9.39 -2.68 -16.54
N ILE A 12 -9.74 -3.50 -15.55
CA ILE A 12 -11.14 -3.79 -15.20
C ILE A 12 -11.84 -2.52 -14.72
N THR A 13 -11.20 -1.76 -13.83
CA THR A 13 -11.76 -0.55 -13.24
C THR A 13 -12.01 0.52 -14.31
N LYS A 14 -11.08 0.68 -15.25
CA LYS A 14 -11.23 1.57 -16.40
C LYS A 14 -12.34 1.10 -17.35
N LYS A 15 -12.40 -0.19 -17.68
CA LYS A 15 -13.43 -0.75 -18.58
C LYS A 15 -14.84 -0.61 -18.01
N LYS A 16 -14.98 -0.67 -16.70
CA LYS A 16 -16.27 -0.63 -15.99
C LYS A 16 -16.63 0.76 -15.44
N SER A 17 -15.82 1.79 -15.71
CA SER A 17 -16.00 3.16 -15.20
C SER A 17 -16.24 3.21 -13.68
N LEU A 18 -15.50 2.38 -12.92
CA LEU A 18 -15.69 2.23 -11.48
C LEU A 18 -14.95 3.27 -10.64
N LEU A 19 -14.09 4.10 -11.26
CA LEU A 19 -13.42 5.18 -10.55
C LEU A 19 -14.37 6.36 -10.40
N SER A 20 -14.47 6.88 -9.17
CA SER A 20 -15.06 8.19 -8.87
C SER A 20 -14.48 9.28 -9.79
N GLU A 21 -15.31 10.24 -10.21
CA GLU A 21 -14.88 11.43 -10.96
C GLU A 21 -13.83 12.26 -10.21
N SER A 22 -13.81 12.13 -8.87
CA SER A 22 -12.78 12.72 -8.01
C SER A 22 -11.87 11.64 -7.45
N VAL A 23 -10.64 11.57 -7.97
CA VAL A 23 -9.56 10.79 -7.38
C VAL A 23 -9.02 11.57 -6.18
N GLU A 24 -9.29 11.10 -4.97
CA GLU A 24 -8.89 11.81 -3.74
C GLU A 24 -7.42 11.60 -3.38
N THR A 25 -6.81 10.51 -3.86
CA THR A 25 -5.46 10.13 -3.48
C THR A 25 -4.42 10.79 -4.37
N SER A 26 -3.62 11.69 -3.79
CA SER A 26 -2.56 12.41 -4.51
C SER A 26 -1.28 11.58 -4.61
N PHE A 27 -0.44 11.92 -5.59
CA PHE A 27 0.89 11.34 -5.75
C PHE A 27 1.90 12.41 -6.15
N ASN A 28 3.06 12.43 -5.48
CA ASN A 28 4.15 13.36 -5.78
C ASN A 28 5.43 12.60 -6.17
N ILE A 29 5.79 12.67 -7.44
CA ILE A 29 6.95 11.95 -7.98
C ILE A 29 8.28 12.42 -7.38
N LYS A 30 8.45 13.72 -7.11
CA LYS A 30 9.70 14.24 -6.51
C LYS A 30 9.89 13.70 -5.10
N SER A 31 8.82 13.66 -4.32
CA SER A 31 8.82 13.05 -2.98
C SER A 31 9.07 11.56 -3.05
N MET A 32 8.47 10.85 -4.01
CA MET A 32 8.72 9.42 -4.22
C MET A 32 10.18 9.13 -4.54
N ILE A 33 10.80 9.89 -5.45
CA ILE A 33 12.22 9.72 -5.80
C ILE A 33 13.10 9.95 -4.57
N LEU A 34 12.84 11.03 -3.81
CA LEU A 34 13.59 11.33 -2.60
C LEU A 34 13.49 10.19 -1.58
N LEU A 35 12.26 9.75 -1.26
CA LEU A 35 12.01 8.65 -0.33
C LEU A 35 12.67 7.35 -0.80
N ALA A 36 12.63 7.07 -2.10
CA ALA A 36 13.25 5.87 -2.65
C ALA A 36 14.77 5.88 -2.52
N VAL A 37 15.42 7.00 -2.88
CA VAL A 37 16.87 7.15 -2.68
C VAL A 37 17.23 7.01 -1.21
N SER A 38 16.48 7.64 -0.30
CA SER A 38 16.70 7.52 1.14
C SER A 38 16.58 6.09 1.65
N LEU A 39 15.55 5.34 1.22
CA LEU A 39 15.34 3.96 1.66
C LEU A 39 16.34 2.97 1.06
N PHE A 40 16.77 3.18 -0.19
CA PHE A 40 17.87 2.40 -0.77
C PHE A 40 19.18 2.62 -0.01
N LEU A 41 19.51 3.88 0.33
CA LEU A 41 20.69 4.18 1.15
C LEU A 41 20.56 3.60 2.56
N ALA A 42 19.37 3.68 3.17
CA ALA A 42 19.12 3.08 4.47
C ALA A 42 19.28 1.56 4.45
N ASP A 43 18.81 0.87 3.41
CA ASP A 43 19.06 -0.56 3.26
C ASP A 43 20.55 -0.86 3.06
N LEU A 44 21.26 -0.11 2.21
CA LEU A 44 22.69 -0.33 1.97
C LEU A 44 23.54 -0.15 3.24
N LEU A 45 23.24 0.88 4.05
CA LEU A 45 24.05 1.26 5.20
C LEU A 45 23.63 0.56 6.49
N PHE A 46 22.34 0.35 6.71
CA PHE A 46 21.79 -0.12 8.00
C PHE A 46 21.15 -1.51 7.91
N PHE A 47 20.08 -1.68 7.13
CA PHE A 47 19.32 -2.94 7.14
C PHE A 47 20.12 -4.10 6.50
N LYS A 48 20.80 -3.83 5.38
CA LYS A 48 21.64 -4.76 4.62
C LYS A 48 20.88 -6.03 4.22
N THR A 49 19.64 -5.87 3.77
CA THR A 49 18.78 -7.00 3.41
C THR A 49 19.07 -7.55 2.02
N GLY A 50 19.50 -6.69 1.07
CA GLY A 50 19.63 -7.07 -0.34
C GLY A 50 18.29 -7.20 -1.07
N GLU A 51 17.17 -6.96 -0.39
CA GLU A 51 15.81 -7.19 -0.89
C GLU A 51 15.07 -5.88 -1.22
N SER A 52 15.72 -4.73 -1.06
CA SER A 52 15.10 -3.40 -1.16
C SER A 52 14.31 -3.17 -2.45
N PHE A 53 14.86 -3.58 -3.60
CA PHE A 53 14.18 -3.41 -4.88
C PHE A 53 12.91 -4.27 -4.99
N ASN A 54 12.97 -5.52 -4.52
CA ASN A 54 11.80 -6.41 -4.48
C ASN A 54 10.72 -5.83 -3.55
N GLN A 55 11.12 -5.34 -2.38
CA GLN A 55 10.19 -4.74 -1.41
C GLN A 55 9.57 -3.44 -1.91
N LEU A 56 10.30 -2.62 -2.67
CA LEU A 56 9.74 -1.46 -3.36
C LEU A 56 8.63 -1.88 -4.35
N ILE A 57 8.85 -2.92 -5.15
CA ILE A 57 7.86 -3.42 -6.11
C ILE A 57 6.61 -3.93 -5.39
N ILE A 58 6.79 -4.72 -4.34
CA ILE A 58 5.68 -5.26 -3.52
C ILE A 58 4.87 -4.12 -2.92
N ALA A 59 5.52 -3.24 -2.15
CA ALA A 59 4.88 -2.10 -1.50
C ALA A 59 4.15 -1.20 -2.51
N THR A 60 4.77 -0.90 -3.66
CA THR A 60 4.12 -0.10 -4.70
C THR A 60 2.88 -0.78 -5.25
N SER A 61 2.94 -2.09 -5.50
CA SER A 61 1.82 -2.85 -6.07
C SER A 61 0.64 -2.91 -5.11
N GLU A 62 0.90 -3.21 -3.85
CA GLU A 62 -0.14 -3.36 -2.84
C GLU A 62 -0.76 -2.02 -2.45
N GLU A 63 0.07 -0.98 -2.27
CA GLU A 63 -0.45 0.35 -1.94
C GLU A 63 -1.21 0.97 -3.11
N PHE A 64 -0.75 0.77 -4.36
CA PHE A 64 -1.53 1.20 -5.52
C PHE A 64 -2.89 0.49 -5.57
N LEU A 65 -2.92 -0.83 -5.39
CA LEU A 65 -4.18 -1.58 -5.44
C LEU A 65 -5.15 -1.11 -4.35
N PHE A 66 -4.71 -1.05 -3.10
CA PHE A 66 -5.62 -0.79 -1.99
C PHE A 66 -5.86 0.70 -1.75
N ARG A 67 -4.80 1.53 -1.75
CA ARG A 67 -4.91 2.94 -1.30
C ARG A 67 -5.28 3.88 -2.43
N TYR A 68 -5.07 3.46 -3.67
CA TYR A 68 -5.55 4.16 -4.85
C TYR A 68 -6.80 3.49 -5.43
N LEU A 69 -6.69 2.25 -5.94
CA LEU A 69 -7.76 1.69 -6.75
C LEU A 69 -8.99 1.29 -5.94
N VAL A 70 -8.87 0.37 -4.97
CA VAL A 70 -9.98 -0.11 -4.16
C VAL A 70 -10.57 1.03 -3.31
N TYR A 71 -9.73 1.87 -2.70
CA TYR A 71 -10.20 3.04 -1.97
C TYR A 71 -11.12 3.95 -2.82
N ASN A 72 -10.69 4.34 -4.03
CA ASN A 72 -11.50 5.22 -4.88
C ASN A 72 -12.77 4.53 -5.42
N ILE A 73 -12.78 3.19 -5.56
CA ILE A 73 -14.01 2.42 -5.86
C ILE A 73 -14.98 2.50 -4.68
N LEU A 74 -14.51 2.26 -3.45
CA LEU A 74 -15.35 2.32 -2.24
C LEU A 74 -15.91 3.73 -2.00
N ARG A 75 -15.16 4.77 -2.35
CA ARG A 75 -15.60 6.17 -2.19
C ARG A 75 -16.84 6.53 -3.03
N HIS A 76 -17.20 5.73 -4.02
CA HIS A 76 -18.43 5.93 -4.79
C HIS A 76 -19.70 5.77 -3.94
N SER A 77 -19.68 4.92 -2.91
CA SER A 77 -20.88 4.60 -2.10
C SER A 77 -20.68 4.74 -0.60
N MET A 78 -19.44 4.93 -0.13
CA MET A 78 -19.11 4.94 1.29
C MET A 78 -18.39 6.23 1.68
N THR A 79 -18.57 6.68 2.92
CA THR A 79 -17.81 7.81 3.47
C THR A 79 -16.31 7.52 3.52
N LYS A 80 -15.46 8.56 3.58
CA LYS A 80 -14.00 8.42 3.70
C LYS A 80 -13.57 7.44 4.79
N TRP A 81 -14.15 7.54 5.98
CA TRP A 81 -13.82 6.65 7.10
C TRP A 81 -14.26 5.21 6.87
N GLN A 82 -15.47 5.00 6.35
CA GLN A 82 -15.94 3.67 5.98
C GLN A 82 -15.05 3.04 4.90
N SER A 83 -14.69 3.80 3.86
CA SER A 83 -13.78 3.33 2.81
C SER A 83 -12.41 2.96 3.38
N ILE A 84 -11.85 3.78 4.30
CA ILE A 84 -10.58 3.45 4.97
C ILE A 84 -10.70 2.14 5.75
N VAL A 85 -11.68 2.00 6.64
CA VAL A 85 -11.82 0.82 7.51
C VAL A 85 -12.05 -0.44 6.68
N ILE A 86 -12.97 -0.41 5.71
CA ILE A 86 -13.28 -1.56 4.87
C ILE A 86 -12.08 -1.94 3.99
N ASN A 87 -11.42 -0.95 3.38
CA ASN A 87 -10.23 -1.20 2.58
C ASN A 87 -9.08 -1.81 3.40
N SER A 88 -8.87 -1.31 4.62
CA SER A 88 -7.85 -1.86 5.53
C SER A 88 -8.19 -3.28 5.98
N LEU A 89 -9.47 -3.62 6.18
CA LEU A 89 -9.90 -4.99 6.44
C LEU A 89 -9.66 -5.90 5.22
N LEU A 90 -9.97 -5.44 4.01
CA LEU A 90 -9.70 -6.21 2.79
C LEU A 90 -8.20 -6.47 2.61
N PHE A 91 -7.35 -5.47 2.88
CA PHE A 91 -5.90 -5.64 2.86
C PHE A 91 -5.44 -6.67 3.90
N ALA A 92 -5.94 -6.60 5.14
CA ALA A 92 -5.51 -7.49 6.20
C ALA A 92 -6.03 -8.92 6.03
N LEU A 93 -7.25 -9.11 5.56
CA LEU A 93 -7.91 -10.41 5.55
C LEU A 93 -7.88 -11.07 4.17
N VAL A 94 -8.03 -10.32 3.08
CA VAL A 94 -8.14 -10.89 1.72
C VAL A 94 -6.77 -10.99 1.05
N LEU A 95 -5.92 -9.97 1.17
CA LEU A 95 -4.57 -10.04 0.58
C LEU A 95 -3.68 -11.05 1.32
N HIS A 96 -3.89 -11.18 2.62
CA HIS A 96 -3.07 -12.00 3.51
C HIS A 96 -3.79 -13.26 4.01
N LEU A 97 -4.64 -13.87 3.17
CA LEU A 97 -5.40 -15.08 3.47
C LEU A 97 -4.54 -16.27 3.92
N ASN A 98 -3.24 -16.27 3.60
CA ASN A 98 -2.30 -17.33 3.95
C ASN A 98 -1.77 -17.22 5.39
N TYR A 99 -2.11 -16.14 6.12
CA TYR A 99 -1.72 -15.93 7.52
C TYR A 99 -2.90 -16.13 8.47
N ASP A 100 -2.60 -16.33 9.75
CA ASP A 100 -3.63 -16.46 10.78
C ASP A 100 -4.53 -15.20 10.85
N VAL A 101 -5.83 -15.43 11.05
CA VAL A 101 -6.84 -14.36 11.06
C VAL A 101 -6.62 -13.40 12.23
N VAL A 102 -6.24 -13.91 13.40
CA VAL A 102 -5.99 -13.09 14.59
C VAL A 102 -4.75 -12.23 14.36
N ASP A 103 -3.67 -12.80 13.84
CA ASP A 103 -2.45 -12.04 13.49
C ASP A 103 -2.74 -10.97 12.45
N ASN A 104 -3.55 -11.28 11.44
CA ASN A 104 -3.98 -10.32 10.43
C ASN A 104 -4.75 -9.14 11.04
N LEU A 105 -5.66 -9.39 11.99
CA LEU A 105 -6.43 -8.35 12.65
C LEU A 105 -5.60 -7.53 13.66
N LEU A 106 -4.61 -8.13 14.33
CA LEU A 106 -3.80 -7.44 15.33
C LEU A 106 -2.61 -6.68 14.74
N LEU A 107 -2.03 -7.16 13.64
CA LEU A 107 -0.82 -6.57 13.07
C LEU A 107 -1.11 -5.86 11.74
N ARG A 108 -1.70 -6.58 10.78
CA ARG A 108 -1.84 -6.08 9.40
C ARG A 108 -2.97 -5.06 9.28
N PHE A 109 -4.07 -5.24 9.98
CA PHE A 109 -5.18 -4.29 9.95
C PHE A 109 -4.80 -2.90 10.52
N PRO A 110 -4.14 -2.78 11.69
CA PRO A 110 -3.65 -1.49 12.19
C PRO A 110 -2.62 -0.85 11.27
N LEU A 111 -1.68 -1.62 10.72
CA LEU A 111 -0.73 -1.11 9.72
C LEU A 111 -1.45 -0.62 8.47
N ALA A 112 -2.47 -1.35 8.03
CA ALA A 112 -3.25 -0.98 6.87
C ALA A 112 -4.03 0.33 7.08
N LEU A 113 -4.53 0.57 8.29
CA LEU A 113 -5.15 1.84 8.68
C LEU A 113 -4.12 2.98 8.66
N LEU A 114 -2.91 2.74 9.18
CA LEU A 114 -1.82 3.71 9.16
C LEU A 114 -1.44 4.08 7.72
N PHE A 115 -1.25 3.10 6.83
CA PHE A 115 -0.93 3.37 5.42
C PHE A 115 -2.06 4.10 4.70
N SER A 116 -3.32 3.74 4.99
CA SER A 116 -4.47 4.50 4.50
C SER A 116 -4.44 5.95 4.99
N TYR A 117 -4.19 6.21 6.28
CA TYR A 117 -4.04 7.57 6.79
C TYR A 117 -2.93 8.34 6.08
N LEU A 118 -1.74 7.74 5.92
CA LEU A 118 -0.61 8.36 5.25
C LEU A 118 -0.94 8.71 3.79
N SER A 119 -1.54 7.78 3.05
CA SER A 119 -1.92 7.99 1.66
C SER A 119 -2.92 9.15 1.50
N GLN A 120 -3.90 9.24 2.40
CA GLN A 120 -4.97 10.24 2.32
C GLN A 120 -4.56 11.61 2.87
N ARG A 121 -3.53 11.68 3.72
CA ARG A 121 -3.06 12.94 4.32
C ARG A 121 -1.87 13.54 3.58
N PHE A 122 -0.93 12.71 3.14
CA PHE A 122 0.35 13.15 2.59
C PHE A 122 0.58 12.70 1.13
N GLY A 123 -0.18 11.70 0.67
CA GLY A 123 -0.10 11.15 -0.68
C GLY A 123 0.42 9.71 -0.69
N LEU A 124 0.12 9.00 -1.78
CA LEU A 124 0.36 7.58 -1.94
C LEU A 124 1.85 7.20 -1.76
N GLN A 125 2.78 8.06 -2.18
CA GLN A 125 4.22 7.82 -2.04
C GLN A 125 4.66 7.60 -0.58
N TYR A 126 3.98 8.23 0.38
CA TYR A 126 4.31 8.05 1.80
C TYR A 126 3.82 6.71 2.33
N ALA A 127 2.67 6.23 1.87
CA ALA A 127 2.21 4.86 2.18
C ALA A 127 3.16 3.82 1.59
N ILE A 128 3.58 3.99 0.32
CA ILE A 128 4.55 3.11 -0.34
C ILE A 128 5.87 3.07 0.43
N ALA A 129 6.43 4.23 0.77
CA ALA A 129 7.69 4.31 1.50
C ALA A 129 7.60 3.71 2.92
N SER A 130 6.52 3.97 3.65
CA SER A 130 6.32 3.40 4.99
C SER A 130 6.11 1.90 4.96
N HIS A 131 5.38 1.37 3.97
CA HIS A 131 5.21 -0.07 3.79
C HIS A 131 6.54 -0.73 3.42
N TRP A 132 7.28 -0.16 2.47
CA TRP A 132 8.61 -0.67 2.13
C TRP A 132 9.57 -0.66 3.33
N LEU A 133 9.61 0.43 4.10
CA LEU A 133 10.40 0.50 5.33
C LEU A 133 9.99 -0.58 6.35
N TYR A 134 8.68 -0.80 6.52
CA TYR A 134 8.17 -1.86 7.38
C TYR A 134 8.68 -3.23 6.93
N ASN A 135 8.61 -3.54 5.62
CA ASN A 135 9.08 -4.82 5.10
C ASN A 135 10.59 -5.02 5.31
N LEU A 136 11.41 -3.99 5.10
CA LEU A 136 12.85 -4.04 5.39
C LEU A 136 13.11 -4.32 6.88
N THR A 137 12.31 -3.73 7.75
CA THR A 137 12.40 -3.91 9.20
C THR A 137 12.06 -5.36 9.59
N VAL A 138 10.95 -5.90 9.06
CA VAL A 138 10.55 -7.29 9.25
C VAL A 138 11.64 -8.25 8.77
N ILE A 139 12.18 -8.06 7.57
CA ILE A 139 13.26 -8.90 7.03
C ILE A 139 14.50 -8.86 7.92
N LYS A 140 14.89 -7.68 8.40
CA LYS A 140 16.10 -7.51 9.21
C LYS A 140 15.97 -8.13 10.60
N PHE A 141 14.83 -7.95 11.25
CA PHE A 141 14.66 -8.26 12.68
C PHE A 141 13.83 -9.51 12.95
N GLY A 142 13.16 -10.08 11.94
CA GLY A 142 12.56 -11.41 11.99
C GLY A 142 11.30 -11.53 12.85
N PHE A 143 10.47 -10.49 12.89
CA PHE A 143 9.16 -10.50 13.56
C PHE A 143 8.00 -10.44 12.58
#